data_AF-A0A0S9KEA5-F1
#
_entry.id   AF-A0A0S9KEA5-F1
#
_cell.length_a   1.000
_cell.length_b   1.000
_cell.length_c   1.000
_cell.angle_alpha   90.00
_cell.angle_beta   90.00
_cell.angle_gamma   90.00
#
_symmetry.space_group_name_H-M   'P 1'
#
loop_
_entity.id
_entity.type
_entity.pdbx_description
1 polymer ?
#
loop_
_entity_poly.entity_id
_entity_poly.type
_entity_poly.pdbx_seq_one_letter_code
_entity_poly.pdbx_strand_id
1 'polypeptide(L)'
;MVDDRIRRKALSASTSKSMKGCLARFAGEKLLPRDDDPFTVSALGTSTHAVLEDLYNVTPKKRTKLKFLEIRDKHADEMWSEKARLEAEETPEAWAGKRQFWIDEVSRLGLGEFDITDPTQVTTYKTELPFDGVHIAGVPAMGFIDRVEVVKVADKDEYLVIDLKTGKMKNAFELNKHGDDHGDQIRLYSDAIREVTGKPAAIGRIHYTQFGVARDIPLTDAAMQKTREQFRSAWDTHNKVMETGEFTTEVGPLCGWCPLVNACPAAKAAGKVDLTNTTKVNGRRVVDPTLEATAYPAVQLGIPTIRPDAKKFGSKLPPVAPVVVDVAQKLHQIAASAVSTPTDPYADIPWSDVATAAEPAGSAHAGNDKYPTYAKEDIVTNPAAIFSDGKPWEPTINGTLNGASYAAIAVISLPQMAGELLHEAGRDITGASVDALTDLLAGIIVDVQKPLRGGEFDWAAGINTRIRGALRTTLETLPLPWDATSEDEWKAWRAKATKRTHVFVTKAIRTYNQLDVIPEPSYSALLPVAAPSPATVARKAAA
;
A
#
# COMPACT_ATOMS: atom_id res chain seq x y z
N MET A 1 19.43 -24.24 16.35
CA MET A 1 19.96 -23.57 15.14
C MET A 1 18.77 -23.29 14.23
N VAL A 2 18.60 -22.04 13.80
CA VAL A 2 17.57 -21.65 12.83
C VAL A 2 18.13 -21.88 11.43
N ASP A 3 17.30 -22.37 10.51
CA ASP A 3 17.65 -22.68 9.12
C ASP A 3 18.21 -21.44 8.39
N ASP A 4 19.27 -21.62 7.60
CA ASP A 4 19.95 -20.55 6.85
C ASP A 4 19.03 -19.87 5.81
N ARG A 5 17.96 -20.55 5.36
CA ARG A 5 16.94 -19.96 4.49
C ARG A 5 16.15 -18.84 5.18
N ILE A 6 16.09 -18.86 6.51
CA ILE A 6 15.43 -17.84 7.33
C ILE A 6 16.45 -16.86 7.91
N ARG A 7 17.64 -17.33 8.30
CA ARG A 7 18.70 -16.48 8.83
C ARG A 7 19.39 -15.69 7.72
N ARG A 8 18.96 -14.44 7.55
CA ARG A 8 19.50 -13.51 6.57
C ARG A 8 20.77 -12.81 7.08
N LYS A 9 21.76 -12.68 6.20
CA LYS A 9 23.00 -11.90 6.44
C LYS A 9 22.82 -10.41 6.12
N ALA A 10 21.84 -10.09 5.29
CA ALA A 10 21.45 -8.74 4.91
C ALA A 10 19.92 -8.69 4.70
N LEU A 11 19.32 -7.53 4.90
CA LEU A 11 17.87 -7.33 4.82
C LEU A 11 17.50 -6.73 3.46
N SER A 12 16.50 -7.33 2.80
CA SER A 12 15.85 -6.72 1.63
C SER A 12 14.63 -5.90 2.04
N ALA A 13 14.19 -4.95 1.20
CA ALA A 13 12.97 -4.19 1.45
C ALA A 13 11.74 -5.11 1.68
N SER A 14 11.62 -6.15 0.86
CA SER A 14 10.55 -7.16 0.97
C SER A 14 10.62 -7.96 2.28
N THR A 15 11.83 -8.32 2.74
CA THR A 15 12.00 -9.07 4.00
C THR A 15 11.77 -8.15 5.20
N SER A 16 12.21 -6.90 5.14
CA SER A 16 11.96 -5.89 6.16
C SER A 16 10.46 -5.71 6.41
N LYS A 17 9.67 -5.60 5.33
CA LYS A 17 8.20 -5.57 5.42
C LYS A 17 7.63 -6.79 6.16
N SER A 18 8.14 -7.99 5.89
CA SER A 18 7.66 -9.22 6.55
C SER A 18 7.92 -9.25 8.05
N MET A 19 8.90 -8.48 8.56
CA MET A 19 9.17 -8.40 10.00
C MET A 19 8.10 -7.60 10.76
N LYS A 20 7.29 -6.79 10.07
CA LYS A 20 6.18 -6.01 10.65
C LYS A 20 4.86 -6.81 10.75
N GLY A 21 4.82 -8.06 10.29
CA GLY A 21 3.63 -8.90 10.33
C GLY A 21 3.89 -10.25 11.00
N CYS A 22 2.98 -11.20 10.78
CA CYS A 22 3.07 -12.55 11.35
C CYS A 22 4.40 -13.24 11.02
N LEU A 23 5.27 -13.40 12.03
CA LEU A 23 6.61 -13.98 11.90
C LEU A 23 6.56 -15.47 11.57
N ALA A 24 5.54 -16.18 12.04
CA ALA A 24 5.29 -17.56 11.64
C ALA A 24 4.99 -17.68 10.13
N ARG A 25 4.24 -16.73 9.56
CA ARG A 25 4.01 -16.68 8.10
C ARG A 25 5.32 -16.47 7.36
N PHE A 26 6.15 -15.53 7.81
CA PHE A 26 7.48 -15.32 7.22
C PHE A 26 8.31 -16.59 7.22
N ALA A 27 8.39 -17.32 8.34
CA ALA A 27 9.11 -18.59 8.41
C ALA A 27 8.52 -19.63 7.44
N GLY A 28 7.19 -19.80 7.43
CA GLY A 28 6.50 -20.71 6.52
C GLY A 28 6.80 -20.43 5.05
N GLU A 29 6.70 -19.18 4.61
CA GLU A 29 6.97 -18.76 3.23
C GLU A 29 8.44 -18.94 2.80
N LYS A 30 9.38 -19.03 3.74
CA LYS A 30 10.81 -19.26 3.44
C LYS A 30 11.23 -20.73 3.53
N LEU A 31 10.56 -21.52 4.35
CA LEU A 31 10.92 -22.92 4.59
C LEU A 31 10.16 -23.88 3.68
N LEU A 32 8.93 -23.56 3.33
CA LEU A 32 8.10 -24.42 2.50
C LEU A 32 8.55 -24.33 1.03
N PRO A 33 8.39 -25.42 0.27
CA PRO A 33 8.55 -25.39 -1.17
C PRO A 33 7.70 -24.29 -1.78
N ARG A 34 8.22 -23.64 -2.82
CA ARG A 34 7.41 -22.75 -3.64
C ARG A 34 6.89 -23.55 -4.81
N ASP A 35 5.68 -23.20 -5.22
CA ASP A 35 5.13 -23.64 -6.49
C ASP A 35 5.89 -22.93 -7.62
N ASP A 36 6.34 -23.70 -8.61
CA ASP A 36 7.02 -23.21 -9.80
C ASP A 36 6.02 -22.89 -10.93
N ASP A 37 4.72 -22.81 -10.62
CA ASP A 37 3.69 -22.43 -11.58
C ASP A 37 4.00 -21.06 -12.25
N PRO A 38 4.25 -21.06 -13.58
CA PRO A 38 4.61 -19.87 -14.33
C PRO A 38 3.46 -18.87 -14.47
N PHE A 39 2.23 -19.26 -14.11
CA PHE A 39 1.03 -18.44 -14.21
C PHE A 39 0.63 -17.77 -12.89
N THR A 40 1.39 -18.00 -11.82
CA THR A 40 1.19 -17.25 -10.58
C THR A 40 1.41 -15.76 -10.82
N VAL A 41 0.71 -14.91 -10.04
CA VAL A 41 0.86 -13.45 -10.12
C VAL A 41 2.32 -13.01 -9.95
N SER A 42 3.10 -13.72 -9.12
CA SER A 42 4.51 -13.43 -8.90
C SER A 42 5.38 -13.83 -10.09
N ALA A 43 5.12 -15.00 -10.70
CA ALA A 43 5.87 -15.47 -11.85
C ALA A 43 5.62 -14.58 -13.08
N LEU A 44 4.35 -14.28 -13.39
CA LEU A 44 3.98 -13.36 -14.46
C LEU A 44 4.59 -11.97 -14.26
N GLY A 45 4.55 -11.44 -13.04
CA GLY A 45 5.20 -10.17 -12.70
C GLY A 45 6.72 -10.19 -12.96
N THR A 46 7.39 -11.27 -12.57
CA THR A 46 8.84 -11.46 -12.79
C THR A 46 9.16 -11.51 -14.28
N SER A 47 8.38 -12.27 -15.06
CA SER A 47 8.51 -12.31 -16.52
C SER A 47 8.30 -10.94 -17.16
N THR A 48 7.31 -10.17 -16.71
CA THR A 48 7.09 -8.79 -17.20
C THR A 48 8.27 -7.87 -16.87
N HIS A 49 8.85 -7.97 -15.67
CA HIS A 49 10.03 -7.21 -15.29
C HIS A 49 11.22 -7.53 -16.21
N ALA A 50 11.49 -8.83 -16.46
CA ALA A 50 12.58 -9.24 -17.34
C ALA A 50 12.43 -8.72 -18.78
N VAL A 51 11.21 -8.74 -19.34
CA VAL A 51 10.95 -8.17 -20.67
C VAL A 51 11.18 -6.64 -20.69
N LEU A 52 10.74 -5.93 -19.65
CA LEU A 52 10.95 -4.48 -19.55
C LEU A 52 12.42 -4.13 -19.30
N GLU A 53 13.13 -4.90 -18.50
CA GLU A 53 14.58 -4.79 -18.30
C GLU A 53 15.32 -4.86 -19.63
N ASP A 54 15.07 -5.92 -20.41
CA ASP A 54 15.66 -6.10 -21.74
C ASP A 54 15.32 -4.94 -22.68
N LEU A 55 14.09 -4.43 -22.63
CA LEU A 55 13.68 -3.27 -23.41
C LEU A 55 14.53 -2.03 -23.05
N TYR A 56 14.75 -1.76 -21.77
CA TYR A 56 15.54 -0.61 -21.35
C TYR A 56 17.06 -0.80 -21.57
N ASN A 57 17.53 -2.03 -21.78
CA ASN A 57 18.89 -2.33 -22.23
C ASN A 57 19.10 -2.17 -23.75
N VAL A 58 18.03 -2.08 -24.54
CA VAL A 58 18.12 -1.71 -25.97
C VAL A 58 18.47 -0.22 -26.12
N THR A 59 19.13 0.15 -27.22
CA THR A 59 19.39 1.57 -27.57
C THR A 59 18.10 2.41 -27.50
N PRO A 60 18.08 3.60 -26.86
CA PRO A 60 16.87 4.38 -26.62
C PRO A 60 15.93 4.51 -27.83
N LYS A 61 16.44 4.91 -28.99
CA LYS A 61 15.63 5.11 -30.21
C LYS A 61 14.95 3.84 -30.75
N LYS A 62 15.33 2.66 -30.28
CA LYS A 62 14.73 1.37 -30.67
C LYS A 62 13.74 0.83 -29.62
N ARG A 63 13.55 1.51 -28.48
CA ARG A 63 12.67 1.07 -27.39
C ARG A 63 11.20 1.37 -27.68
N THR A 64 10.65 0.68 -28.67
CA THR A 64 9.27 0.87 -29.14
C THR A 64 8.33 -0.24 -28.63
N LYS A 65 7.01 -0.03 -28.73
CA LYS A 65 6.01 -1.07 -28.45
C LYS A 65 6.29 -2.35 -29.27
N LEU A 66 6.67 -2.21 -30.55
CA LEU A 66 7.05 -3.35 -31.38
C LEU A 66 8.28 -4.10 -30.81
N LYS A 67 9.32 -3.36 -30.38
CA LYS A 67 10.50 -3.98 -29.76
C LYS A 67 10.16 -4.71 -28.47
N PHE A 68 9.25 -4.18 -27.65
CA PHE A 68 8.74 -4.87 -26.47
C PHE A 68 8.09 -6.22 -26.84
N LEU A 69 7.24 -6.25 -27.86
CA LEU A 69 6.58 -7.48 -28.32
C LEU A 69 7.61 -8.51 -28.82
N GLU A 70 8.62 -8.08 -29.58
CA GLU A 70 9.71 -8.95 -30.04
C GLU A 70 10.52 -9.54 -28.88
N ILE A 71 10.84 -8.75 -27.85
CA ILE A 71 11.55 -9.21 -26.65
C ILE A 71 10.67 -10.21 -25.88
N ARG A 72 9.40 -9.88 -25.66
CA ARG A 72 8.43 -10.79 -25.04
C ARG A 72 8.37 -12.13 -25.77
N ASP A 73 8.28 -12.11 -27.09
CA ASP A 73 8.18 -13.34 -27.90
C ASP A 73 9.45 -14.17 -27.79
N LYS A 74 10.63 -13.54 -27.71
CA LYS A 74 11.89 -14.23 -27.43
C LYS A 74 11.88 -14.90 -26.05
N HIS A 75 11.44 -14.19 -25.01
CA HIS A 75 11.27 -14.78 -23.67
C HIS A 75 10.27 -15.95 -23.70
N ALA A 76 9.19 -15.82 -24.48
CA ALA A 76 8.23 -16.90 -24.66
C ALA A 76 8.86 -18.11 -25.38
N ASP A 77 9.70 -17.92 -26.39
CA ASP A 77 10.37 -19.01 -27.11
C ASP A 77 11.37 -19.76 -26.22
N GLU A 78 12.04 -19.06 -25.32
CA GLU A 78 12.96 -19.66 -24.34
C GLU A 78 12.18 -20.44 -23.27
N MET A 79 11.18 -19.82 -22.65
CA MET A 79 10.39 -20.41 -21.57
C MET A 79 9.50 -21.56 -22.05
N TRP A 80 8.89 -21.40 -23.23
CA TRP A 80 7.95 -22.36 -23.82
C TRP A 80 8.59 -23.17 -24.95
N SER A 81 9.89 -23.47 -24.83
CA SER A 81 10.63 -24.25 -25.81
C SER A 81 10.12 -25.68 -25.94
N GLU A 82 10.38 -26.32 -27.08
CA GLU A 82 10.04 -27.73 -27.30
C GLU A 82 10.71 -28.65 -26.27
N LYS A 83 11.93 -28.31 -25.83
CA LYS A 83 12.63 -29.05 -24.77
C LYS A 83 11.84 -29.00 -23.46
N ALA A 84 11.41 -27.82 -23.03
CA ALA A 84 10.62 -27.64 -21.82
C ALA A 84 9.26 -28.35 -21.92
N ARG A 85 8.63 -28.36 -23.11
CA ARG A 85 7.40 -29.14 -23.35
C ARG A 85 7.59 -30.63 -23.09
N LEU A 86 8.66 -31.19 -23.65
CA LEU A 86 8.96 -32.61 -23.52
C LEU A 86 9.30 -32.98 -22.06
N GLU A 87 10.00 -32.11 -21.33
CA GLU A 87 10.28 -32.28 -19.91
C GLU A 87 9.01 -32.22 -19.03
N ALA A 88 8.03 -31.40 -19.43
CA ALA A 88 6.73 -31.29 -18.77
C ALA A 88 5.73 -32.39 -19.18
N GLU A 89 6.07 -33.25 -20.15
CA GLU A 89 5.21 -34.30 -20.71
C GLU A 89 3.84 -33.79 -21.24
N GLU A 90 3.80 -32.56 -21.75
CA GLU A 90 2.57 -31.89 -22.22
C GLU A 90 2.32 -32.09 -23.72
N THR A 91 1.05 -32.10 -24.16
CA THR A 91 0.73 -32.19 -25.59
C THR A 91 1.07 -30.88 -26.33
N PRO A 92 1.33 -30.92 -27.66
CA PRO A 92 1.59 -29.71 -28.44
C PRO A 92 0.49 -28.66 -28.32
N GLU A 93 -0.78 -29.08 -28.30
CA GLU A 93 -1.93 -28.18 -28.24
C GLU A 93 -2.05 -27.48 -26.88
N ALA A 94 -1.92 -28.25 -25.78
CA ALA A 94 -1.94 -27.70 -24.43
C ALA A 94 -0.77 -26.72 -24.21
N TRP A 95 0.41 -27.09 -24.70
CA TRP A 95 1.61 -26.27 -24.62
C TRP A 95 1.47 -24.95 -25.39
N ALA A 96 0.94 -24.99 -26.61
CA ALA A 96 0.68 -23.80 -27.42
C ALA A 96 -0.33 -22.87 -26.73
N GLY A 97 -1.38 -23.42 -26.11
CA GLY A 97 -2.36 -22.65 -25.34
C GLY A 97 -1.73 -21.95 -24.12
N LYS A 98 -0.90 -22.68 -23.35
CA LYS A 98 -0.14 -22.15 -22.20
C LYS A 98 0.81 -21.02 -22.62
N ARG A 99 1.56 -21.22 -23.71
CA ARG A 99 2.45 -20.20 -24.30
C ARG A 99 1.66 -18.95 -24.68
N GLN A 100 0.54 -19.10 -25.37
CA GLN A 100 -0.27 -17.95 -25.80
C GLN A 100 -0.84 -17.19 -24.60
N PHE A 101 -1.36 -17.90 -23.59
CA PHE A 101 -1.87 -17.28 -22.38
C PHE A 101 -0.78 -16.49 -21.63
N TRP A 102 0.43 -17.04 -21.51
CA TRP A 102 1.57 -16.32 -20.94
C TRP A 102 1.90 -15.05 -21.73
N ILE A 103 1.92 -15.14 -23.06
CA ILE A 103 2.18 -14.00 -23.95
C ILE A 103 1.15 -12.89 -23.71
N ASP A 104 -0.13 -13.25 -23.66
CA ASP A 104 -1.23 -12.30 -23.46
C ASP A 104 -1.12 -11.62 -22.10
N GLU A 105 -0.84 -12.38 -21.04
CA GLU A 105 -0.69 -11.85 -19.68
C GLU A 105 0.53 -10.94 -19.53
N VAL A 106 1.71 -11.33 -20.03
CA VAL A 106 2.90 -10.48 -19.98
C VAL A 106 2.69 -9.17 -20.75
N SER A 107 1.97 -9.23 -21.87
CA SER A 107 1.61 -8.04 -22.65
C SER A 107 0.67 -7.13 -21.86
N ARG A 108 -0.38 -7.72 -21.27
CA ARG A 108 -1.37 -7.02 -20.45
C ARG A 108 -0.73 -6.33 -19.24
N LEU A 109 0.30 -6.94 -18.65
CA LEU A 109 1.00 -6.40 -17.49
C LEU A 109 2.07 -5.37 -17.83
N GLY A 110 2.70 -5.45 -19.01
CA GLY A 110 3.85 -4.61 -19.37
C GLY A 110 3.53 -3.40 -20.27
N LEU A 111 2.54 -3.49 -21.16
CA LEU A 111 2.36 -2.49 -22.23
C LEU A 111 2.00 -1.08 -21.74
N GLY A 112 1.39 -0.94 -20.56
CA GLY A 112 1.05 0.37 -20.01
C GLY A 112 2.28 1.18 -19.56
N GLU A 113 3.49 0.60 -19.54
CA GLU A 113 4.73 1.37 -19.35
C GLU A 113 4.88 2.50 -20.39
N PHE A 114 4.43 2.26 -21.62
CA PHE A 114 4.48 3.25 -22.70
C PHE A 114 3.45 4.37 -22.55
N ASP A 115 2.48 4.22 -21.64
CA ASP A 115 1.51 5.26 -21.31
C ASP A 115 2.02 6.13 -20.13
N ILE A 116 3.02 5.62 -19.39
CA ILE A 116 3.67 6.32 -18.26
C ILE A 116 4.84 7.17 -18.74
N THR A 117 5.67 6.63 -19.63
CA THR A 117 6.88 7.29 -20.12
C THR A 117 7.14 6.91 -21.58
N ASP A 118 7.83 7.77 -22.33
CA ASP A 118 8.38 7.42 -23.64
C ASP A 118 9.78 6.80 -23.43
N PRO A 119 9.96 5.46 -23.57
CA PRO A 119 11.24 4.82 -23.30
C PRO A 119 12.36 5.31 -24.23
N THR A 120 12.03 5.92 -25.36
CA THR A 120 12.99 6.43 -26.34
C THR A 120 13.70 7.71 -25.92
N GLN A 121 13.18 8.38 -24.89
CA GLN A 121 13.76 9.60 -24.29
C GLN A 121 14.46 9.33 -22.95
N VAL A 122 14.30 8.12 -22.40
CA VAL A 122 14.87 7.75 -21.11
C VAL A 122 16.38 7.53 -21.22
N THR A 123 17.13 8.26 -20.39
CA THR A 123 18.56 8.00 -20.18
C THR A 123 18.74 7.05 -19.00
N THR A 124 18.90 5.77 -19.31
CA THR A 124 19.07 4.73 -18.29
C THR A 124 20.48 4.79 -17.70
N TYR A 125 20.59 4.93 -16.38
CA TYR A 125 21.86 4.70 -15.66
C TYR A 125 22.13 3.20 -15.56
N LYS A 126 21.15 2.44 -15.03
CA LYS A 126 21.22 0.99 -14.89
C LYS A 126 19.82 0.40 -14.70
N THR A 127 19.55 -0.77 -15.30
CA THR A 127 18.41 -1.63 -14.93
C THR A 127 18.88 -2.71 -13.97
N GLU A 128 18.00 -3.20 -13.09
CA GLU A 128 18.30 -4.23 -12.10
C GLU A 128 19.63 -3.95 -11.37
N LEU A 129 19.78 -2.72 -10.83
CA LEU A 129 21.02 -2.33 -10.15
C LEU A 129 21.13 -3.07 -8.81
N PRO A 130 22.10 -3.99 -8.63
CA PRO A 130 22.29 -4.66 -7.36
C PRO A 130 22.90 -3.69 -6.34
N PHE A 131 22.54 -3.86 -5.07
CA PHE A 131 23.13 -3.12 -3.94
C PHE A 131 23.52 -4.05 -2.78
N ASP A 132 23.95 -5.27 -3.09
CA ASP A 132 24.39 -6.23 -2.07
C ASP A 132 25.56 -5.68 -1.25
N GLY A 133 25.41 -5.64 0.08
CA GLY A 133 26.46 -5.24 1.00
C GLY A 133 26.50 -3.74 1.33
N VAL A 134 25.59 -2.93 0.77
CA VAL A 134 25.40 -1.55 1.22
C VAL A 134 24.83 -1.50 2.63
N HIS A 135 25.07 -0.41 3.36
CA HIS A 135 24.55 -0.23 4.71
C HIS A 135 23.54 0.91 4.73
N ILE A 136 22.29 0.60 5.10
CA ILE A 136 21.23 1.61 5.25
C ILE A 136 20.92 1.72 6.73
N ALA A 137 21.19 2.89 7.33
CA ALA A 137 21.02 3.12 8.77
C ALA A 137 21.69 2.05 9.65
N GLY A 138 22.91 1.63 9.27
CA GLY A 138 23.68 0.60 9.98
C GLY A 138 23.12 -0.83 9.82
N VAL A 139 22.18 -1.06 8.91
CA VAL A 139 21.66 -2.38 8.55
C VAL A 139 22.32 -2.84 7.24
N PRO A 140 22.95 -4.03 7.22
CA PRO A 140 23.39 -4.62 5.96
C PRO A 140 22.18 -4.86 5.06
N ALA A 141 22.16 -4.25 3.89
CA ALA A 141 21.05 -4.31 2.95
C ALA A 141 21.44 -5.07 1.68
N MET A 142 20.44 -5.65 1.03
CA MET A 142 20.59 -6.36 -0.24
C MET A 142 19.34 -6.25 -1.10
N GLY A 143 19.51 -6.37 -2.42
CA GLY A 143 18.42 -6.31 -3.38
C GLY A 143 18.81 -5.64 -4.69
N PHE A 144 17.78 -5.35 -5.48
CA PHE A 144 17.89 -4.77 -6.81
C PHE A 144 16.96 -3.56 -6.94
N ILE A 145 17.43 -2.50 -7.58
CA ILE A 145 16.60 -1.38 -8.02
C ILE A 145 16.22 -1.64 -9.48
N ASP A 146 14.94 -1.83 -9.77
CA ASP A 146 14.45 -2.22 -11.10
C ASP A 146 14.99 -1.30 -12.21
N ARG A 147 14.93 0.02 -12.01
CA ARG A 147 15.49 0.99 -12.95
C ARG A 147 15.98 2.27 -12.27
N VAL A 148 17.17 2.70 -12.66
CA VAL A 148 17.75 4.00 -12.30
C VAL A 148 17.96 4.80 -13.59
N GLU A 149 17.43 6.01 -13.62
CA GLU A 149 17.54 6.95 -14.73
C GLU A 149 18.38 8.17 -14.34
N VAL A 150 19.00 8.79 -15.34
CA VAL A 150 19.63 10.11 -15.21
C VAL A 150 18.65 11.15 -15.75
N VAL A 151 18.28 12.10 -14.91
CA VAL A 151 17.36 13.20 -15.25
C VAL A 151 18.02 14.55 -14.97
N LYS A 152 17.58 15.60 -15.66
CA LYS A 152 18.05 16.96 -15.39
C LYS A 152 17.14 17.67 -14.39
N VAL A 153 17.70 18.09 -13.25
CA VAL A 153 17.03 18.93 -12.26
C VAL A 153 17.88 20.17 -12.06
N ALA A 154 17.33 21.35 -12.36
CA ALA A 154 18.06 22.62 -12.33
C ALA A 154 19.43 22.53 -13.06
N ASP A 155 19.39 22.00 -14.29
CA ASP A 155 20.55 21.76 -15.19
C ASP A 155 21.62 20.77 -14.69
N LYS A 156 21.41 20.13 -13.53
CA LYS A 156 22.29 19.10 -12.99
C LYS A 156 21.74 17.71 -13.28
N ASP A 157 22.65 16.79 -13.56
CA ASP A 157 22.30 15.37 -13.72
C ASP A 157 22.07 14.78 -12.32
N GLU A 158 20.85 14.33 -12.10
CA GLU A 158 20.36 13.72 -10.87
C GLU A 158 19.81 12.32 -11.14
N TYR A 159 19.71 11.51 -10.09
CA TYR A 159 19.17 10.15 -10.19
C TYR A 159 17.66 10.12 -9.92
N LEU A 160 16.95 9.41 -10.80
CA LEU A 160 15.56 8.99 -10.61
C LEU A 160 15.54 7.48 -10.38
N VAL A 161 15.07 7.05 -9.22
CA VAL A 161 14.87 5.62 -8.90
C VAL A 161 13.43 5.21 -9.19
N ILE A 162 13.27 4.13 -9.93
CA ILE A 162 11.97 3.60 -10.36
C ILE A 162 11.84 2.15 -9.92
N ASP A 163 10.68 1.82 -9.35
CA ASP A 163 10.25 0.47 -9.02
C ASP A 163 9.01 0.13 -9.84
N LEU A 164 9.04 -0.99 -10.53
CA LEU A 164 7.95 -1.46 -11.38
C LEU A 164 7.00 -2.33 -10.55
N LYS A 165 5.70 -2.17 -10.81
CA LYS A 165 4.64 -2.95 -10.19
C LYS A 165 3.59 -3.32 -11.23
N THR A 166 3.32 -4.61 -11.35
CA THR A 166 2.25 -5.15 -12.19
C THR A 166 0.89 -5.18 -11.48
N GLY A 167 0.87 -4.99 -10.15
CA GLY A 167 -0.34 -4.97 -9.33
C GLY A 167 -1.07 -3.62 -9.30
N LYS A 168 -2.22 -3.57 -8.63
CA LYS A 168 -3.00 -2.34 -8.42
C LYS A 168 -2.28 -1.36 -7.51
N MET A 169 -2.42 -0.08 -7.84
CA MET A 169 -2.07 1.00 -6.94
C MET A 169 -3.04 1.05 -5.75
N LYS A 170 -2.50 1.16 -4.53
CA LYS A 170 -3.32 1.42 -3.34
C LYS A 170 -3.91 2.81 -3.43
N ASN A 171 -5.20 2.96 -3.13
CA ASN A 171 -5.82 4.28 -3.04
C ASN A 171 -5.35 5.03 -1.77
N ALA A 172 -5.66 6.32 -1.68
CA ALA A 172 -5.22 7.16 -0.56
C ALA A 172 -5.71 6.63 0.81
N PHE A 173 -6.90 6.04 0.87
CA PHE A 173 -7.43 5.44 2.09
C PHE A 173 -6.60 4.22 2.52
N GLU A 174 -6.29 3.32 1.58
CA GLU A 174 -5.47 2.13 1.82
C GLU A 174 -4.05 2.49 2.25
N LEU A 175 -3.43 3.50 1.64
CA LEU A 175 -2.11 3.99 2.04
C LEU A 175 -2.11 4.53 3.47
N ASN A 176 -3.14 5.31 3.85
CA ASN A 176 -3.27 5.84 5.21
C ASN A 176 -3.53 4.75 6.25
N LYS A 177 -4.35 3.74 5.91
CA LYS A 177 -4.74 2.68 6.84
C LYS A 177 -3.68 1.59 6.99
N HIS A 178 -3.02 1.22 5.89
CA HIS A 178 -2.13 0.06 5.83
C HIS A 178 -0.66 0.41 5.63
N GLY A 179 -0.33 1.69 5.51
CA GLY A 179 1.03 2.15 5.23
C GLY A 179 1.41 2.08 3.75
N ASP A 180 2.51 2.76 3.45
CA ASP A 180 3.06 2.95 2.10
C ASP A 180 4.32 2.12 1.87
N ASP A 181 4.18 0.79 1.91
CA ASP A 181 5.31 -0.12 1.74
C ASP A 181 6.10 0.10 0.44
N HIS A 182 5.42 0.46 -0.65
CA HIS A 182 6.10 0.70 -1.93
C HIS A 182 6.89 2.02 -1.89
N GLY A 183 6.36 3.06 -1.21
CA GLY A 183 7.10 4.30 -0.99
C GLY A 183 8.29 4.09 -0.05
N ASP A 184 8.14 3.28 0.99
CA ASP A 184 9.25 2.89 1.87
C ASP A 184 10.35 2.15 1.09
N GLN A 185 9.97 1.27 0.16
CA GLN A 185 10.91 0.58 -0.73
C GLN A 185 11.71 1.57 -1.61
N ILE A 186 11.04 2.55 -2.23
CA ILE A 186 11.69 3.61 -3.01
C ILE A 186 12.66 4.45 -2.16
N ARG A 187 12.30 4.76 -0.91
CA ARG A 187 13.18 5.50 0.00
C ARG A 187 14.43 4.70 0.37
N LEU A 188 14.30 3.39 0.60
CA LEU A 188 15.45 2.50 0.78
C LEU A 188 16.34 2.45 -0.48
N TYR A 189 15.73 2.48 -1.67
CA TYR A 189 16.47 2.54 -2.93
C TYR A 189 17.22 3.86 -3.11
N SER A 190 16.66 4.98 -2.63
CA SER A 190 17.36 6.27 -2.59
C SER A 190 18.58 6.25 -1.67
N ASP A 191 18.50 5.57 -0.51
CA ASP A 191 19.67 5.36 0.35
C ASP A 191 20.68 4.40 -0.29
N ALA A 192 20.22 3.32 -0.92
CA ALA A 192 21.09 2.36 -1.60
C ALA A 192 21.89 3.01 -2.75
N ILE A 193 21.23 3.81 -3.61
CA ILE A 193 21.92 4.49 -4.72
C ILE A 193 22.92 5.53 -4.19
N ARG A 194 22.67 6.15 -3.03
CA ARG A 194 23.63 7.03 -2.37
C ARG A 194 24.90 6.30 -1.99
N GLU A 195 24.78 5.11 -1.40
CA GLU A 195 25.95 4.30 -1.03
C GLU A 195 26.74 3.83 -2.27
N VAL A 196 26.05 3.55 -3.38
CA VAL A 196 26.68 3.11 -4.64
C VAL A 196 27.36 4.26 -5.40
N THR A 197 26.73 5.44 -5.44
CA THR A 197 27.15 6.55 -6.33
C THR A 197 27.70 7.77 -5.61
N GLY A 198 27.59 7.82 -4.29
CA GLY A 198 27.87 9.00 -3.47
C GLY A 198 26.78 10.08 -3.50
N LYS A 199 25.70 9.89 -4.27
CA LYS A 199 24.59 10.85 -4.41
C LYS A 199 23.23 10.17 -4.22
N PRO A 200 22.31 10.74 -3.43
CA PRO A 200 20.97 10.19 -3.29
C PRO A 200 20.16 10.37 -4.59
N ALA A 201 19.05 9.64 -4.68
CA ALA A 201 18.06 9.93 -5.72
C ALA A 201 17.40 11.29 -5.43
N ALA A 202 17.28 12.13 -6.45
CA ALA A 202 16.51 13.37 -6.37
C ALA A 202 15.01 13.09 -6.52
N ILE A 203 14.65 12.04 -7.26
CA ILE A 203 13.26 11.65 -7.53
C ILE A 203 13.11 10.16 -7.28
N GLY A 204 12.02 9.77 -6.64
CA GLY A 204 11.61 8.38 -6.50
C GLY A 204 10.21 8.19 -7.08
N ARG A 205 10.02 7.15 -7.89
CA ARG A 205 8.75 6.92 -8.59
C ARG A 205 8.41 5.43 -8.66
N ILE A 206 7.12 5.11 -8.61
CA ILE A 206 6.62 3.74 -8.85
C ILE A 206 5.83 3.75 -10.15
N HIS A 207 6.08 2.78 -11.02
CA HIS A 207 5.30 2.57 -12.24
C HIS A 207 4.35 1.39 -12.04
N TYR A 208 3.04 1.65 -12.09
CA TYR A 208 2.01 0.61 -12.09
C TYR A 208 1.70 0.23 -13.54
N THR A 209 2.56 -0.59 -14.14
CA THR A 209 2.65 -0.81 -15.59
C THR A 209 1.38 -1.39 -16.20
N GLN A 210 0.65 -2.26 -15.49
CA GLN A 210 -0.63 -2.78 -15.96
C GLN A 210 -1.66 -1.65 -16.18
N PHE A 211 -1.60 -0.59 -15.38
CA PHE A 211 -2.62 0.45 -15.33
C PHE A 211 -2.18 1.75 -16.01
N GLY A 212 -0.96 1.81 -16.53
CA GLY A 212 -0.43 3.00 -17.20
C GLY A 212 -0.34 4.22 -16.28
N VAL A 213 -0.17 4.03 -14.98
CA VAL A 213 -0.09 5.13 -13.99
C VAL A 213 1.21 5.07 -13.21
N ALA A 214 1.75 6.26 -12.90
CA ALA A 214 2.89 6.40 -12.00
C ALA A 214 2.53 7.17 -10.73
N ARG A 215 3.30 6.93 -9.67
CA ARG A 215 3.23 7.71 -8.44
C ARG A 215 4.61 8.18 -8.03
N ASP A 216 4.74 9.49 -7.80
CA ASP A 216 5.92 10.09 -7.17
C ASP A 216 5.93 9.85 -5.67
N ILE A 217 7.12 9.52 -5.16
CA ILE A 217 7.36 9.25 -3.75
C ILE A 217 8.11 10.43 -3.14
N PRO A 218 7.53 11.07 -2.11
CA PRO A 218 8.25 12.10 -1.37
C PRO A 218 9.50 11.53 -0.70
N LEU A 219 10.65 12.12 -1.05
CA LEU A 219 11.97 11.85 -0.47
C LEU A 219 12.37 12.93 0.54
N THR A 220 11.41 13.42 1.33
CA THR A 220 11.67 14.41 2.39
C THR A 220 12.48 13.78 3.53
N ASP A 221 13.29 14.59 4.22
CA ASP A 221 14.12 14.10 5.32
C ASP A 221 13.32 13.35 6.39
N ALA A 222 12.16 13.88 6.76
CA ALA A 222 11.27 13.24 7.74
C ALA A 222 10.76 11.87 7.25
N ALA A 223 10.41 11.75 5.97
CA ALA A 223 9.96 10.48 5.40
C ALA A 223 11.10 9.47 5.30
N MET A 224 12.28 9.90 4.86
CA MET A 224 13.49 9.09 4.79
C MET A 224 13.89 8.59 6.18
N GLN A 225 13.92 9.46 7.19
CA GLN A 225 14.24 9.11 8.58
C GLN A 225 13.28 8.04 9.11
N LYS A 226 11.97 8.23 8.92
CA LYS A 226 10.97 7.25 9.34
C LYS A 226 11.19 5.88 8.69
N THR A 227 11.48 5.84 7.39
CA THR A 227 11.75 4.57 6.68
C THR A 227 13.03 3.90 7.21
N ARG A 228 14.10 4.67 7.48
CA ARG A 228 15.35 4.17 8.06
C ARG A 228 15.14 3.56 9.46
N GLU A 229 14.40 4.24 10.32
CA GLU A 229 14.05 3.75 11.66
C GLU A 229 13.27 2.44 11.60
N GLN A 230 12.30 2.36 10.69
CA GLN A 230 11.52 1.13 10.48
C GLN A 230 12.37 -0.02 9.93
N PHE A 231 13.31 0.28 9.02
CA PHE A 231 14.22 -0.71 8.46
C PHE A 231 15.17 -1.27 9.52
N ARG A 232 15.69 -0.39 10.40
CA ARG A 232 16.47 -0.78 11.58
C ARG A 232 15.68 -1.65 12.54
N SER A 233 14.46 -1.24 12.88
CA SER A 233 13.58 -2.02 13.76
C SER A 233 13.25 -3.41 13.19
N ALA A 234 13.07 -3.51 11.87
CA ALA A 234 12.88 -4.79 11.20
C ALA A 234 14.12 -5.69 11.29
N TRP A 235 15.32 -5.13 11.17
CA TRP A 235 16.57 -5.86 11.36
C TRP A 235 16.74 -6.36 12.80
N ASP A 236 16.43 -5.51 13.79
CA ASP A 236 16.48 -5.91 15.21
C ASP A 236 15.47 -7.02 15.50
N THR A 237 14.27 -6.95 14.91
CA THR A 237 13.25 -8.00 15.00
C THR A 237 13.74 -9.29 14.38
N HIS A 238 14.30 -9.24 13.17
CA HIS A 238 14.84 -10.42 12.49
C HIS A 238 15.89 -11.12 13.37
N ASN A 239 16.89 -10.38 13.86
CA ASN A 239 17.94 -10.95 14.70
C ASN A 239 17.40 -11.57 15.98
N LYS A 240 16.49 -10.88 16.68
CA LYS A 240 15.84 -11.40 17.89
C LYS A 240 15.11 -12.72 17.62
N VAL A 241 14.37 -12.81 16.53
CA VAL A 241 13.64 -14.03 16.14
C VAL A 241 14.61 -15.15 15.77
N MET A 242 15.73 -14.84 15.12
CA MET A 242 16.76 -15.84 14.79
C MET A 242 17.49 -16.36 16.03
N GLU A 243 17.71 -15.51 17.04
CA GLU A 243 18.36 -15.87 18.30
C GLU A 243 17.46 -16.73 19.20
N THR A 244 16.20 -16.32 19.33
CA THR A 244 15.21 -16.99 20.19
C THR A 244 14.61 -18.24 19.53
N GLY A 245 14.53 -18.27 18.20
CA GLY A 245 13.78 -19.29 17.47
C GLY A 245 12.25 -19.15 17.64
N GLU A 246 11.77 -18.02 18.16
CA GLU A 246 10.36 -17.78 18.46
C GLU A 246 9.68 -17.01 17.32
N PHE A 247 8.86 -17.71 16.54
CA PHE A 247 8.10 -17.13 15.44
C PHE A 247 6.64 -16.95 15.86
N THR A 248 6.31 -15.76 16.36
CA THR A 248 4.97 -15.45 16.84
C THR A 248 3.93 -15.51 15.72
N THR A 249 2.72 -15.92 16.09
CA THR A 249 1.56 -15.92 15.18
C THR A 249 0.71 -14.68 15.41
N GLU A 250 0.25 -14.07 14.32
CA GLU A 250 -0.67 -12.93 14.37
C GLU A 250 -1.83 -13.18 13.40
N VAL A 251 -3.06 -12.93 13.87
CA VAL A 251 -4.25 -13.07 13.04
C VAL A 251 -4.43 -11.81 12.19
N GLY A 252 -4.45 -11.98 10.88
CA GLY A 252 -4.63 -10.90 9.92
C GLY A 252 -5.65 -11.23 8.82
N PRO A 253 -5.97 -10.25 7.96
CA PRO A 253 -6.85 -10.48 6.81
C PRO A 253 -6.23 -11.46 5.80
N LEU A 254 -4.90 -11.54 5.74
CA LEU A 254 -4.17 -12.40 4.81
C LEU A 254 -4.02 -13.85 5.27
N CYS A 255 -4.52 -14.22 6.46
CA CYS A 255 -4.38 -15.59 6.96
C CYS A 255 -4.95 -16.64 5.99
N GLY A 256 -5.99 -16.32 5.21
CA GLY A 256 -6.58 -17.27 4.25
C GLY A 256 -5.68 -17.63 3.06
N TRP A 257 -4.64 -16.83 2.78
CA TRP A 257 -3.63 -17.14 1.74
C TRP A 257 -2.28 -17.54 2.36
N CYS A 258 -2.23 -17.73 3.68
CA CYS A 258 -1.01 -18.16 4.35
C CYS A 258 -0.81 -19.66 4.10
N PRO A 259 0.40 -20.11 3.71
CA PRO A 259 0.66 -21.53 3.45
C PRO A 259 0.51 -22.41 4.71
N LEU A 260 0.46 -21.79 5.89
CA LEU A 260 0.26 -22.45 7.18
C LEU A 260 -1.20 -22.44 7.65
N VAL A 261 -2.15 -21.88 6.91
CA VAL A 261 -3.53 -21.64 7.41
C VAL A 261 -4.20 -22.92 7.92
N ASN A 262 -3.99 -24.05 7.24
CA ASN A 262 -4.54 -25.36 7.59
C ASN A 262 -3.88 -25.99 8.83
N ALA A 263 -2.75 -25.47 9.29
CA ALA A 263 -2.01 -25.96 10.46
C ALA A 263 -1.88 -24.92 11.59
N CYS A 264 -2.20 -23.65 11.31
CA CYS A 264 -1.96 -22.55 12.24
C CYS A 264 -3.03 -22.49 13.34
N PRO A 265 -2.66 -22.59 14.63
CA PRO A 265 -3.62 -22.58 15.73
C PRO A 265 -4.35 -21.23 15.84
N ALA A 266 -3.67 -20.11 15.58
CA ALA A 266 -4.26 -18.78 15.60
C ALA A 266 -5.27 -18.59 14.47
N ALA A 267 -4.96 -19.09 13.27
CA ALA A 267 -5.87 -19.08 12.13
C ALA A 267 -7.14 -19.89 12.43
N LYS A 268 -6.97 -21.12 12.95
CA LYS A 268 -8.08 -21.99 13.37
C LYS A 268 -8.95 -21.33 14.43
N ALA A 269 -8.36 -20.76 15.48
CA ALA A 269 -9.10 -20.08 16.54
C ALA A 269 -9.89 -18.86 16.01
N ALA A 270 -9.37 -18.18 15.01
CA ALA A 270 -10.02 -17.04 14.36
C ALA A 270 -10.98 -17.43 13.22
N GLY A 271 -11.25 -18.73 13.02
CA GLY A 271 -12.14 -19.21 11.96
C GLY A 271 -11.64 -18.92 10.54
N LYS A 272 -10.32 -18.76 10.36
CA LYS A 272 -9.72 -18.58 9.04
C LYS A 272 -9.66 -19.93 8.32
N VAL A 273 -9.98 -19.88 7.04
CA VAL A 273 -9.97 -21.04 6.13
C VAL A 273 -9.03 -20.77 4.97
N ASP A 274 -8.60 -21.82 4.31
CA ASP A 274 -7.85 -21.72 3.06
C ASP A 274 -8.69 -21.04 1.97
N LEU A 275 -8.11 -20.03 1.32
CA LEU A 275 -8.70 -19.24 0.25
C LEU A 275 -7.88 -19.29 -1.04
N THR A 276 -6.85 -20.15 -1.14
CA THR A 276 -5.97 -20.18 -2.33
C THR A 276 -6.68 -20.75 -3.55
N ASN A 277 -7.63 -21.66 -3.36
CA ASN A 277 -8.47 -22.22 -4.42
C ASN A 277 -9.75 -21.41 -4.68
N THR A 278 -9.76 -20.11 -4.38
CA THR A 278 -10.95 -19.28 -4.53
C THR A 278 -10.76 -18.15 -5.54
N THR A 279 -11.76 -17.96 -6.39
CA THR A 279 -11.86 -16.82 -7.31
C THR A 279 -12.93 -15.83 -6.86
N LYS A 280 -12.89 -14.60 -7.38
CA LYS A 280 -13.93 -13.59 -7.11
C LYS A 280 -14.98 -13.59 -8.22
N VAL A 281 -16.22 -13.91 -7.87
CA VAL A 281 -17.40 -13.80 -8.75
C VAL A 281 -18.37 -12.82 -8.10
N ASN A 282 -18.70 -11.72 -8.79
CA ASN A 282 -19.60 -10.67 -8.30
C ASN A 282 -19.22 -10.15 -6.89
N GLY A 283 -17.92 -9.94 -6.66
CA GLY A 283 -17.40 -9.45 -5.38
C GLY A 283 -17.27 -10.50 -4.27
N ARG A 284 -17.87 -11.70 -4.42
CA ARG A 284 -17.75 -12.80 -3.46
C ARG A 284 -16.69 -13.80 -3.87
N ARG A 285 -16.02 -14.40 -2.88
CA ARG A 285 -15.11 -15.51 -3.13
C ARG A 285 -15.87 -16.82 -3.19
N VAL A 286 -15.70 -17.53 -4.28
CA VAL A 286 -16.25 -18.87 -4.52
C VAL A 286 -15.08 -19.82 -4.80
N VAL A 287 -15.22 -21.07 -4.40
CA VAL A 287 -14.23 -22.10 -4.74
C VAL A 287 -14.22 -22.25 -6.25
N ASP A 288 -13.02 -22.16 -6.83
CA ASP A 288 -12.79 -22.38 -8.24
C ASP A 288 -12.23 -23.80 -8.42
N PRO A 289 -12.95 -24.71 -9.07
CA PRO A 289 -12.49 -26.09 -9.24
C PRO A 289 -11.26 -26.20 -10.16
N THR A 290 -10.89 -25.12 -10.86
CA THR A 290 -9.67 -25.06 -11.68
C THR A 290 -8.43 -24.63 -10.89
N LEU A 291 -8.60 -24.16 -9.65
CA LEU A 291 -7.52 -23.75 -8.78
C LEU A 291 -7.25 -24.81 -7.70
N GLU A 292 -5.99 -25.09 -7.45
CA GLU A 292 -5.58 -26.01 -6.38
C GLU A 292 -5.45 -25.31 -5.03
N ALA A 293 -5.80 -26.04 -3.96
CA ALA A 293 -5.56 -25.60 -2.59
C ALA A 293 -4.08 -25.84 -2.26
N THR A 294 -3.34 -24.78 -1.91
CA THR A 294 -1.88 -24.84 -1.78
C THR A 294 -1.41 -24.81 -0.33
N ALA A 295 -2.29 -24.60 0.65
CA ALA A 295 -1.88 -24.56 2.05
C ALA A 295 -1.71 -25.95 2.65
N TYR A 296 -0.55 -26.16 3.29
CA TYR A 296 -0.15 -27.45 3.81
C TYR A 296 -0.94 -27.84 5.06
N PRO A 297 -1.50 -29.07 5.13
CA PRO A 297 -2.12 -29.58 6.35
C PRO A 297 -1.07 -29.89 7.41
N ALA A 298 -1.48 -29.90 8.69
CA ALA A 298 -0.61 -30.19 9.82
C ALA A 298 0.17 -31.51 9.66
N VAL A 299 -0.47 -32.55 9.10
CA VAL A 299 0.15 -33.86 8.88
C VAL A 299 1.32 -33.78 7.89
N GLN A 300 1.16 -33.05 6.77
CA GLN A 300 2.22 -32.89 5.77
C GLN A 300 3.39 -32.06 6.30
N LEU A 301 3.11 -31.14 7.23
CA LEU A 301 4.13 -30.38 7.94
C LEU A 301 4.79 -31.16 9.09
N GLY A 302 4.41 -32.42 9.33
CA GLY A 302 4.90 -33.22 10.45
C GLY A 302 4.51 -32.66 11.82
N ILE A 303 3.49 -31.79 11.88
CA ILE A 303 2.99 -31.22 13.13
C ILE A 303 2.15 -32.28 13.83
N PRO A 304 2.47 -32.67 15.07
CA PRO A 304 1.72 -33.69 15.80
C PRO A 304 0.25 -33.28 15.93
N THR A 305 -0.65 -34.03 15.29
CA THR A 305 -2.10 -33.83 15.44
C THR A 305 -2.57 -34.57 16.69
N ILE A 306 -2.97 -33.83 17.71
CA ILE A 306 -3.60 -34.41 18.90
C ILE A 306 -4.99 -34.93 18.48
N ARG A 307 -5.26 -36.24 18.67
CA ARG A 307 -6.59 -36.82 18.40
C ARG A 307 -7.66 -36.10 19.26
N PRO A 308 -8.92 -35.97 18.81
CA PRO A 308 -9.97 -35.28 19.56
C PRO A 308 -10.15 -35.76 21.03
N ASP A 309 -9.81 -37.02 21.26
CA ASP A 309 -9.89 -37.82 22.48
C ASP A 309 -8.53 -38.07 23.15
N ALA A 310 -7.43 -37.58 22.57
CA ALA A 310 -6.12 -37.69 23.20
C ALA A 310 -6.05 -36.78 24.44
N LYS A 311 -5.65 -37.36 25.59
CA LYS A 311 -5.33 -36.60 26.80
C LYS A 311 -4.41 -35.45 26.42
N LYS A 312 -4.75 -34.22 26.84
CA LYS A 312 -3.87 -33.06 26.73
C LYS A 312 -2.48 -33.51 27.21
N PHE A 313 -1.47 -33.39 26.35
CA PHE A 313 -0.10 -33.50 26.82
C PHE A 313 0.05 -32.45 27.91
N GLY A 314 0.18 -32.89 29.17
CA GLY A 314 0.59 -32.00 30.24
C GLY A 314 1.88 -31.34 29.75
N SER A 315 1.93 -30.01 29.78
CA SER A 315 3.06 -29.22 29.32
C SER A 315 4.32 -29.66 30.07
N LYS A 316 5.02 -30.64 29.50
CA LYS A 316 6.41 -30.98 29.80
C LYS A 316 7.27 -30.55 28.62
N LEU A 317 7.09 -29.30 28.20
CA LEU A 317 8.32 -28.56 27.90
C LEU A 317 9.06 -28.47 29.24
N PRO A 318 10.37 -28.77 29.31
CA PRO A 318 11.11 -28.55 30.54
C PRO A 318 10.82 -27.12 31.01
N PRO A 319 10.58 -26.90 32.31
CA PRO A 319 10.38 -25.55 32.81
C PRO A 319 11.58 -24.72 32.35
N VAL A 320 11.34 -23.75 31.48
CA VAL A 320 12.31 -22.70 31.22
C VAL A 320 12.38 -21.96 32.55
N ALA A 321 13.49 -22.14 33.27
CA ALA A 321 13.72 -21.39 34.48
C ALA A 321 13.48 -19.91 34.14
N PRO A 322 12.66 -19.17 34.92
CA PRO A 322 12.55 -17.75 34.70
C PRO A 322 13.95 -17.18 34.75
N VAL A 323 14.37 -16.53 33.67
CA VAL A 323 15.59 -15.75 33.68
C VAL A 323 15.31 -14.60 34.65
N VAL A 324 15.77 -14.75 35.89
CA VAL A 324 15.83 -13.65 36.85
C VAL A 324 16.89 -12.71 36.30
N VAL A 325 16.44 -11.71 35.54
CA VAL A 325 17.29 -10.60 35.16
C VAL A 325 17.33 -9.69 36.37
N ASP A 326 18.43 -9.72 37.12
CA ASP A 326 18.72 -8.68 38.10
C ASP A 326 18.97 -7.37 37.33
N VAL A 327 17.93 -6.55 37.25
CA VAL A 327 17.94 -5.26 36.55
C VAL A 327 18.93 -4.28 37.19
N ALA A 328 19.34 -4.49 38.45
CA ALA A 328 20.28 -3.61 39.14
C ALA A 328 21.74 -3.83 38.71
N GLN A 329 22.13 -5.06 38.35
CA GLN A 329 23.50 -5.35 37.91
C GLN A 329 23.75 -4.98 36.44
N LYS A 330 22.72 -4.95 35.59
CA LYS A 330 22.86 -4.54 34.17
C LYS A 330 22.97 -3.01 33.99
N LEU A 331 22.46 -2.22 34.93
CA LEU A 331 22.58 -0.76 34.88
C LEU A 331 23.98 -0.24 35.28
N HIS A 332 24.75 -1.00 36.08
CA HIS A 332 26.11 -0.59 36.46
C HIS A 332 27.21 -0.90 35.42
N GLN A 333 27.01 -1.87 34.52
CA GLN A 333 27.96 -2.14 33.42
C GLN A 333 27.76 -1.25 32.19
N ILE A 334 26.55 -0.70 32.00
CA ILE A 334 26.28 0.29 30.93
C ILE A 334 26.83 1.68 31.32
N ALA A 335 26.88 2.02 32.61
CA ALA A 335 27.44 3.28 33.08
C ALA A 335 28.98 3.32 33.15
N ALA A 336 29.68 2.18 33.04
CA ALA A 336 31.15 2.11 33.13
C ALA A 336 31.86 1.90 31.77
N SER A 337 31.10 1.74 30.67
CA SER A 337 31.66 1.51 29.32
C SER A 337 31.48 2.70 28.38
N ALA A 338 30.80 3.77 28.83
CA ALA A 338 30.63 5.00 28.06
C ALA A 338 31.82 5.95 28.28
N VAL A 339 33.00 5.53 27.80
CA VAL A 339 34.11 6.46 27.49
C VAL A 339 34.62 6.12 26.10
N SER A 340 33.85 6.54 25.10
CA SER A 340 34.37 7.19 23.89
C SER A 340 33.16 7.71 23.12
N THR A 341 33.04 9.03 23.07
CA THR A 341 32.08 9.77 22.27
C THR A 341 32.29 9.50 20.78
N PRO A 342 31.29 9.03 20.03
CA PRO A 342 31.22 9.27 18.60
C PRO A 342 30.69 10.68 18.38
N THR A 343 31.53 11.56 17.83
CA THR A 343 31.11 12.87 17.34
C THR A 343 30.07 12.71 16.24
N ASP A 344 28.90 13.30 16.43
CA ASP A 344 27.91 13.51 15.38
C ASP A 344 28.48 14.48 14.33
N PRO A 345 28.69 14.05 13.06
CA PRO A 345 29.25 14.91 12.03
C PRO A 345 28.29 16.00 11.53
N TYR A 346 27.09 16.15 12.11
CA TYR A 346 26.09 17.15 11.73
C TYR A 346 25.68 18.12 12.85
N ALA A 347 26.34 18.08 14.01
CA ALA A 347 25.96 18.92 15.16
C ALA A 347 26.20 20.44 14.96
N ASP A 348 27.07 20.83 14.03
CA ASP A 348 27.59 22.21 13.95
C ASP A 348 27.24 22.97 12.65
N ILE A 349 26.17 22.62 11.93
CA ILE A 349 25.73 23.42 10.78
C ILE A 349 24.80 24.56 11.27
N PRO A 350 25.22 25.84 11.21
CA PRO A 350 24.39 26.94 11.68
C PRO A 350 23.24 27.22 10.71
N TRP A 351 22.03 27.30 11.25
CA TRP A 351 20.86 27.82 10.55
C TRP A 351 21.01 29.34 10.38
N SER A 352 21.18 29.82 9.14
CA SER A 352 21.07 31.25 8.84
C SER A 352 20.00 31.49 7.78
N ASP A 353 19.05 32.35 8.16
CA ASP A 353 17.97 32.90 7.33
C ASP A 353 18.45 33.40 5.97
N VAL A 354 17.84 32.90 4.89
CA VAL A 354 17.59 33.71 3.71
C VAL A 354 16.22 33.29 3.12
N ALA A 355 15.19 33.98 3.56
CA ALA A 355 14.08 34.30 2.68
C ALA A 355 14.53 35.47 1.80
N THR A 356 14.61 35.29 0.49
CA THR A 356 14.49 36.40 -0.47
C THR A 356 13.80 35.93 -1.74
N ALA A 357 12.82 36.74 -2.14
CA ALA A 357 11.93 36.58 -3.28
C ALA A 357 12.65 36.44 -4.62
N ALA A 358 12.04 35.69 -5.55
CA ALA A 358 12.21 35.85 -6.98
C ALA A 358 10.83 35.74 -7.66
N GLU A 359 10.50 36.76 -8.45
CA GLU A 359 9.24 36.93 -9.19
C GLU A 359 9.05 35.89 -10.32
N PRO A 360 7.81 35.64 -10.78
CA PRO A 360 7.53 34.67 -11.82
C PRO A 360 7.76 35.27 -13.21
N ALA A 361 8.73 34.71 -13.96
CA ALA A 361 8.81 34.90 -15.41
C ALA A 361 7.84 33.90 -16.07
N GLY A 362 6.79 34.45 -16.68
CA GLY A 362 5.81 33.67 -17.44
C GLY A 362 6.43 33.04 -18.69
N SER A 363 5.87 31.90 -19.10
CA SER A 363 6.03 31.43 -20.47
C SER A 363 4.76 30.75 -20.95
N ALA A 364 4.17 31.38 -21.96
CA ALA A 364 3.18 30.81 -22.83
C ALA A 364 3.80 29.67 -23.63
N HIS A 365 3.04 28.60 -23.91
CA HIS A 365 2.94 28.02 -25.25
C HIS A 365 1.76 27.04 -25.29
N ALA A 366 0.69 27.49 -25.95
CA ALA A 366 -0.35 26.66 -26.52
C ALA A 366 0.19 25.92 -27.75
N GLY A 367 -0.28 24.70 -28.01
CA GLY A 367 0.04 24.06 -29.28
C GLY A 367 -0.25 22.58 -29.46
N ASN A 368 -1.53 22.20 -29.39
CA ASN A 368 -2.18 21.29 -30.36
C ASN A 368 -1.90 19.76 -30.27
N ASP A 369 -2.61 19.07 -29.37
CA ASP A 369 -2.84 17.62 -29.45
C ASP A 369 -4.28 17.30 -29.87
N LYS A 370 -4.39 16.44 -30.89
CA LYS A 370 -5.63 15.87 -31.40
C LYS A 370 -5.97 14.61 -30.60
N TYR A 371 -6.88 14.73 -29.65
CA TYR A 371 -7.58 13.62 -28.99
C TYR A 371 -9.10 13.87 -28.99
N PRO A 372 -9.94 12.83 -28.89
CA PRO A 372 -11.35 12.86 -29.26
C PRO A 372 -12.15 13.91 -28.47
N THR A 373 -13.00 14.62 -29.20
CA THR A 373 -13.82 15.72 -28.70
C THR A 373 -14.86 15.22 -27.69
N TYR A 374 -14.72 15.64 -26.44
CA TYR A 374 -15.82 15.68 -25.47
C TYR A 374 -16.87 16.69 -25.95
N ALA A 375 -18.15 16.39 -25.72
CA ALA A 375 -19.25 17.29 -26.04
C ALA A 375 -19.00 18.66 -25.38
N LYS A 376 -18.78 19.68 -26.22
CA LYS A 376 -18.56 21.06 -25.81
C LYS A 376 -19.90 21.71 -25.47
N GLU A 377 -20.44 21.45 -24.30
CA GLU A 377 -21.48 22.31 -23.74
C GLU A 377 -21.07 22.65 -22.30
N ASP A 378 -20.78 23.95 -22.13
CA ASP A 378 -20.56 24.70 -20.90
C ASP A 378 -19.39 24.31 -19.98
N ILE A 379 -18.16 24.35 -20.50
CA ILE A 379 -17.01 24.72 -19.65
C ILE A 379 -17.07 26.24 -19.47
N VAL A 380 -17.74 26.70 -18.42
CA VAL A 380 -17.60 28.08 -17.94
C VAL A 380 -16.18 28.22 -17.39
N THR A 381 -15.25 28.65 -18.23
CA THR A 381 -13.89 29.01 -17.78
C THR A 381 -13.99 30.25 -16.91
N ASN A 382 -14.04 30.06 -15.59
CA ASN A 382 -13.83 31.16 -14.65
C ASN A 382 -12.30 31.36 -14.51
N PRO A 383 -11.72 32.49 -14.98
CA PRO A 383 -10.27 32.64 -15.14
C PRO A 383 -9.52 32.95 -13.83
N ALA A 384 -9.97 32.45 -12.68
CA ALA A 384 -9.33 32.73 -11.38
C ALA A 384 -9.18 31.48 -10.52
N ALA A 385 -8.18 30.64 -10.82
CA ALA A 385 -7.69 29.64 -9.86
C ALA A 385 -6.29 29.17 -10.25
N ILE A 386 -5.26 29.85 -9.76
CA ILE A 386 -3.91 29.29 -9.68
C ILE A 386 -3.67 29.09 -8.18
N PHE A 387 -3.76 27.84 -7.71
CA PHE A 387 -3.40 27.50 -6.33
C PHE A 387 -2.04 28.12 -6.01
N SER A 388 -1.93 28.77 -4.86
CA SER A 388 -0.65 29.20 -4.31
C SER A 388 -0.24 28.22 -3.23
N ASP A 389 1.03 27.87 -3.13
CA ASP A 389 1.52 26.96 -2.09
C ASP A 389 2.27 27.74 -1.02
N GLY A 390 1.95 27.46 0.25
CA GLY A 390 2.61 28.08 1.40
C GLY A 390 2.41 27.27 2.69
N LYS A 391 2.38 27.94 3.84
CA LYS A 391 2.33 27.23 5.13
C LYS A 391 1.02 26.45 5.29
N PRO A 392 1.04 25.19 5.77
CA PRO A 392 -0.16 24.35 5.81
C PRO A 392 -1.32 24.88 6.69
N TRP A 393 -1.04 25.72 7.69
CA TRP A 393 -2.06 26.33 8.55
C TRP A 393 -2.62 27.66 8.02
N GLU A 394 -2.11 28.16 6.89
CA GLU A 394 -2.63 29.35 6.21
C GLU A 394 -3.63 28.91 5.13
N PRO A 395 -4.95 29.08 5.34
CA PRO A 395 -5.95 28.54 4.40
C PRO A 395 -5.95 29.28 3.06
N THR A 396 -5.53 30.54 3.04
CA THR A 396 -5.46 31.36 1.83
C THR A 396 -4.14 32.11 1.74
N ILE A 397 -3.67 32.34 0.51
CA ILE A 397 -2.54 33.20 0.19
C ILE A 397 -3.07 34.23 -0.82
N ASN A 398 -2.93 35.52 -0.55
CA ASN A 398 -3.42 36.60 -1.43
C ASN A 398 -4.92 36.46 -1.82
N GLY A 399 -5.74 35.93 -0.92
CA GLY A 399 -7.18 35.73 -1.15
C GLY A 399 -7.54 34.50 -2.00
N THR A 400 -6.57 33.72 -2.47
CA THR A 400 -6.78 32.43 -3.15
C THR A 400 -6.51 31.26 -2.22
N LEU A 401 -7.15 30.12 -2.47
CA LEU A 401 -6.97 28.90 -1.67
C LEU A 401 -5.51 28.44 -1.74
N ASN A 402 -4.89 28.23 -0.57
CA ASN A 402 -3.54 27.71 -0.48
C ASN A 402 -3.56 26.20 -0.72
N GLY A 403 -2.92 25.72 -1.80
CA GLY A 403 -2.92 24.31 -2.22
C GLY A 403 -2.30 23.36 -1.18
N ALA A 404 -1.34 23.86 -0.39
CA ALA A 404 -0.69 23.11 0.69
C ALA A 404 -1.46 23.15 2.02
N SER A 405 -2.58 23.87 2.10
CA SER A 405 -3.28 24.10 3.37
C SER A 405 -4.17 22.94 3.83
N TYR A 406 -4.42 22.87 5.14
CA TYR A 406 -5.43 21.94 5.70
C TYR A 406 -6.83 22.18 5.11
N ALA A 407 -7.15 23.43 4.73
CA ALA A 407 -8.39 23.77 4.04
C ALA A 407 -8.42 23.15 2.63
N ALA A 408 -7.33 23.23 1.86
CA ALA A 408 -7.24 22.61 0.54
C ALA A 408 -7.39 21.08 0.62
N ILE A 409 -6.72 20.43 1.58
CA ILE A 409 -6.90 18.99 1.83
C ILE A 409 -8.37 18.65 2.10
N ALA A 410 -9.09 19.50 2.84
CA ALA A 410 -10.50 19.29 3.11
C ALA A 410 -11.35 19.43 1.85
N VAL A 411 -11.26 20.56 1.15
CA VAL A 411 -12.16 20.86 0.01
C VAL A 411 -11.84 20.06 -1.25
N ILE A 412 -10.57 19.67 -1.49
CA ILE A 412 -10.18 18.81 -2.63
C ILE A 412 -10.66 17.37 -2.43
N SER A 413 -10.72 16.90 -1.17
CA SER A 413 -11.13 15.52 -0.88
C SER A 413 -12.60 15.22 -1.15
N LEU A 414 -13.47 16.24 -1.22
CA LEU A 414 -14.91 16.08 -1.42
C LEU A 414 -15.29 15.73 -2.87
N PRO A 415 -14.82 16.46 -3.91
CA PRO A 415 -15.07 16.06 -5.30
C PRO A 415 -14.40 14.73 -5.66
N GLN A 416 -13.26 14.40 -5.04
CA GLN A 416 -12.65 13.07 -5.16
C GLN A 416 -13.60 11.98 -4.64
N MET A 417 -14.15 12.18 -3.43
CA MET A 417 -15.11 11.25 -2.84
C MET A 417 -16.41 11.19 -3.66
N ALA A 418 -16.89 12.31 -4.20
CA ALA A 418 -18.05 12.32 -5.10
C ALA A 418 -17.80 11.48 -6.36
N GLY A 419 -16.63 11.61 -6.99
CA GLY A 419 -16.22 10.80 -8.13
C GLY A 419 -16.14 9.30 -7.81
N GLU A 420 -15.57 8.94 -6.66
CA GLU A 420 -15.56 7.55 -6.15
C GLU A 420 -16.99 6.99 -6.06
N LEU A 421 -17.90 7.73 -5.42
CA LEU A 421 -19.29 7.32 -5.20
C LEU A 421 -20.09 7.18 -6.50
N LEU A 422 -19.88 8.06 -7.47
CA LEU A 422 -20.50 7.97 -8.80
C LEU A 422 -20.00 6.76 -9.57
N HIS A 423 -18.68 6.53 -9.56
CA HIS A 423 -18.06 5.39 -10.23
C HIS A 423 -18.57 4.06 -9.66
N GLU A 424 -18.60 3.92 -8.33
CA GLU A 424 -19.10 2.72 -7.65
C GLU A 424 -20.59 2.47 -7.92
N ALA A 425 -21.37 3.53 -8.07
CA ALA A 425 -22.79 3.46 -8.40
C ALA A 425 -23.07 3.23 -9.90
N GLY A 426 -22.03 3.18 -10.74
CA GLY A 426 -22.17 3.09 -12.21
C GLY A 426 -22.91 4.29 -12.81
N ARG A 427 -22.80 5.48 -12.20
CA ARG A 427 -23.42 6.72 -12.66
C ARG A 427 -22.41 7.54 -13.48
N ASP A 428 -22.92 8.33 -14.42
CA ASP A 428 -22.08 9.20 -15.23
C ASP A 428 -21.39 10.26 -14.36
N ILE A 429 -20.08 10.41 -14.57
CA ILE A 429 -19.25 11.39 -13.89
C ILE A 429 -19.23 12.65 -14.76
N THR A 430 -20.16 13.56 -14.48
CA THR A 430 -20.29 14.87 -15.14
C THR A 430 -19.99 15.98 -14.13
N GLY A 431 -19.67 17.18 -14.59
CA GLY A 431 -19.45 18.33 -13.69
C GLY A 431 -20.63 18.53 -12.73
N ALA A 432 -21.86 18.51 -13.27
CA ALA A 432 -23.08 18.65 -12.48
C ALA A 432 -23.28 17.53 -11.44
N SER A 433 -22.95 16.27 -11.76
CA SER A 433 -23.12 15.16 -10.81
C SER A 433 -22.05 15.18 -9.71
N VAL A 434 -20.82 15.58 -10.06
CA VAL A 434 -19.73 15.78 -9.09
C VAL A 434 -20.02 16.97 -8.17
N ASP A 435 -20.50 18.09 -8.70
CA ASP A 435 -20.84 19.28 -7.91
C ASP A 435 -21.98 18.98 -6.93
N ALA A 436 -23.06 18.36 -7.39
CA ALA A 436 -24.21 18.04 -6.55
C ALA A 436 -23.85 17.13 -5.35
N LEU A 437 -23.00 16.13 -5.57
CA LEU A 437 -22.52 15.26 -4.50
C LEU A 437 -21.48 15.95 -3.61
N THR A 438 -20.62 16.77 -4.18
CA THR A 438 -19.66 17.58 -3.43
C THR A 438 -20.38 18.50 -2.45
N ASP A 439 -21.42 19.20 -2.89
CA ASP A 439 -22.25 20.07 -2.08
C ASP A 439 -23.03 19.31 -1.00
N LEU A 440 -23.56 18.12 -1.34
CA LEU A 440 -24.20 17.24 -0.37
C LEU A 440 -23.25 16.87 0.77
N LEU A 441 -22.03 16.42 0.43
CA LEU A 441 -21.01 16.00 1.40
C LEU A 441 -20.51 17.20 2.22
N ALA A 442 -20.22 18.32 1.57
CA ALA A 442 -19.82 19.56 2.21
C ALA A 442 -20.87 20.04 3.20
N GLY A 443 -22.14 20.03 2.80
CA GLY A 443 -23.26 20.41 3.63
C GLY A 443 -23.39 19.55 4.89
N ILE A 444 -23.18 18.24 4.79
CA ILE A 444 -23.16 17.36 5.98
C ILE A 444 -22.02 17.75 6.93
N ILE A 445 -20.82 18.02 6.40
CA ILE A 445 -19.66 18.42 7.22
C ILE A 445 -19.93 19.75 7.93
N VAL A 446 -20.48 20.73 7.23
CA VAL A 446 -20.85 22.03 7.80
C VAL A 446 -21.87 21.87 8.93
N ASP A 447 -22.94 21.11 8.69
CA ASP A 447 -24.02 20.90 9.65
C ASP A 447 -23.56 20.11 10.88
N VAL A 448 -22.56 19.24 10.73
CA VAL A 448 -21.95 18.53 11.87
C VAL A 448 -20.95 19.42 12.62
N GLN A 449 -20.13 20.22 11.93
CA GLN A 449 -19.06 20.98 12.55
C GLN A 449 -19.58 22.17 13.37
N LYS A 450 -20.56 22.91 12.83
CA LYS A 450 -21.13 24.10 13.50
C LYS A 450 -21.55 23.83 14.95
N PRO A 451 -22.41 22.84 15.26
CA PRO A 451 -22.81 22.59 16.64
C PRO A 451 -21.65 22.13 17.54
N LEU A 452 -20.60 21.52 16.99
CA LEU A 452 -19.39 21.12 17.74
C LEU A 452 -18.45 22.29 18.03
N ARG A 453 -18.62 23.42 17.34
CA ARG A 453 -17.77 24.62 17.44
C ARG A 453 -18.56 25.89 17.79
N GLY A 454 -19.66 25.76 18.54
CA GLY A 454 -20.42 26.93 19.00
C GLY A 454 -21.07 27.76 17.89
N GLY A 455 -21.37 27.14 16.74
CA GLY A 455 -21.95 27.79 15.57
C GLY A 455 -20.95 28.15 14.48
N GLU A 456 -19.64 28.06 14.75
CA GLU A 456 -18.59 28.38 13.78
C GLU A 456 -18.25 27.22 12.85
N PHE A 457 -17.80 27.55 11.64
CA PHE A 457 -17.32 26.61 10.65
C PHE A 457 -15.95 27.04 10.13
N ASP A 458 -15.04 26.09 9.96
CA ASP A 458 -13.73 26.31 9.35
C ASP A 458 -13.22 25.02 8.70
N TRP A 459 -12.86 25.11 7.41
CA TRP A 459 -12.28 24.02 6.64
C TRP A 459 -10.90 23.60 7.15
N ALA A 460 -10.11 24.54 7.69
CA ALA A 460 -8.77 24.26 8.21
C ALA A 460 -8.79 23.67 9.63
N ALA A 461 -9.90 23.76 10.36
CA ALA A 461 -9.98 23.27 11.72
C ALA A 461 -9.74 21.76 11.82
N GLY A 462 -8.86 21.33 12.73
CA GLY A 462 -8.48 19.92 12.87
C GLY A 462 -9.64 18.94 13.10
N ILE A 463 -10.76 19.41 13.67
CA ILE A 463 -11.99 18.63 13.84
C ILE A 463 -12.65 18.25 12.50
N ASN A 464 -12.48 19.07 11.45
CA ASN A 464 -12.99 18.80 10.10
C ASN A 464 -12.49 17.44 9.58
N THR A 465 -11.20 17.15 9.75
CA THR A 465 -10.60 15.85 9.38
C THR A 465 -11.28 14.67 10.09
N ARG A 466 -11.70 14.84 11.35
CA ARG A 466 -12.37 13.78 12.12
C ARG A 466 -13.82 13.61 11.67
N ILE A 467 -14.49 14.71 11.34
CA ILE A 467 -15.85 14.70 10.77
C ILE A 467 -15.84 14.01 9.40
N ARG A 468 -14.87 14.30 8.53
CA ARG A 468 -14.72 13.61 7.23
C ARG A 468 -14.49 12.10 7.39
N GLY A 469 -13.69 11.69 8.38
CA GLY A 469 -13.53 10.28 8.74
C GLY A 469 -14.85 9.63 9.17
N ALA A 470 -15.62 10.28 10.04
CA ALA A 470 -16.92 9.82 10.49
C ALA A 470 -17.99 9.81 9.37
N LEU A 471 -17.91 10.75 8.42
CA LEU A 471 -18.76 10.79 7.25
C LEU A 471 -18.50 9.59 6.34
N ARG A 472 -17.24 9.22 6.11
CA ARG A 472 -16.90 8.02 5.34
C ARG A 472 -17.51 6.75 5.96
N THR A 473 -17.39 6.57 7.28
CA THR A 473 -18.08 5.47 7.99
C THR A 473 -19.62 5.56 7.89
N THR A 474 -20.17 6.77 7.86
CA THR A 474 -21.60 6.96 7.66
C THR A 474 -22.04 6.51 6.28
N LEU A 475 -21.30 6.87 5.22
CA LEU A 475 -21.59 6.46 3.84
C LEU A 475 -21.53 4.94 3.68
N GLU A 476 -20.57 4.27 4.32
CA GLU A 476 -20.46 2.80 4.29
C GLU A 476 -21.61 2.10 5.03
N THR A 477 -22.13 2.70 6.11
CA THR A 477 -23.17 2.08 6.96
C THR A 477 -24.58 2.57 6.64
N LEU A 478 -24.70 3.62 5.84
CA LEU A 478 -25.92 4.23 5.34
C LEU A 478 -25.68 4.64 3.87
N PRO A 479 -25.76 3.68 2.92
CA PRO A 479 -25.51 3.94 1.51
C PRO A 479 -26.42 5.05 0.96
N LEU A 480 -25.92 5.78 -0.04
CA LEU A 480 -26.67 6.83 -0.73
C LEU A 480 -27.95 6.27 -1.38
N PRO A 481 -29.04 7.06 -1.43
CA PRO A 481 -30.32 6.60 -1.96
C PRO A 481 -30.33 6.71 -3.49
N TRP A 482 -29.51 5.91 -4.16
CA TRP A 482 -29.35 5.96 -5.63
C TRP A 482 -30.62 5.60 -6.40
N ASP A 483 -31.56 4.94 -5.75
CA ASP A 483 -32.88 4.55 -6.24
C ASP A 483 -33.99 5.53 -5.87
N ALA A 484 -33.66 6.63 -5.19
CA ALA A 484 -34.63 7.67 -4.84
C ALA A 484 -35.28 8.26 -6.10
N THR A 485 -36.60 8.43 -6.01
CA THR A 485 -37.42 8.98 -7.10
C THR A 485 -37.77 10.45 -6.88
N SER A 486 -37.38 11.02 -5.74
CA SER A 486 -37.67 12.40 -5.35
C SER A 486 -36.53 13.06 -4.57
N GLU A 487 -36.47 14.39 -4.61
CA GLU A 487 -35.50 15.18 -3.86
C GLU A 487 -35.72 15.08 -2.33
N ASP A 488 -36.95 14.85 -1.89
CA ASP A 488 -37.29 14.72 -0.47
C ASP A 488 -36.67 13.46 0.15
N GLU A 489 -36.51 12.39 -0.62
CA GLU A 489 -35.81 11.18 -0.18
C GLU A 489 -34.31 11.47 0.05
N TRP A 490 -33.69 12.27 -0.82
CA TRP A 490 -32.31 12.73 -0.67
C TRP A 490 -32.15 13.63 0.56
N LYS A 491 -33.09 14.56 0.80
CA LYS A 491 -33.11 15.42 2.00
C LYS A 491 -33.27 14.59 3.28
N ALA A 492 -34.19 13.63 3.27
CA ALA A 492 -34.40 12.73 4.41
C ALA A 492 -33.17 11.86 4.70
N TRP A 493 -32.49 11.38 3.65
CA TRP A 493 -31.24 10.66 3.77
C TRP A 493 -30.12 11.56 4.33
N ARG A 494 -29.94 12.78 3.80
CA ARG A 494 -28.95 13.75 4.28
C ARG A 494 -29.12 14.05 5.76
N ALA A 495 -30.36 14.21 6.23
CA ALA A 495 -30.64 14.43 7.65
C ALA A 495 -30.21 13.23 8.52
N LYS A 496 -30.49 11.99 8.07
CA LYS A 496 -30.05 10.76 8.75
C LYS A 496 -28.52 10.63 8.76
N ALA A 497 -27.86 10.90 7.63
CA ALA A 497 -26.40 10.87 7.50
C ALA A 497 -25.72 11.90 8.40
N THR A 498 -26.25 13.14 8.43
CA THR A 498 -25.77 14.22 9.31
C THR A 498 -25.85 13.81 10.78
N LYS A 499 -27.01 13.29 11.21
CA LYS A 499 -27.20 12.81 12.59
C LYS A 499 -26.24 11.68 12.94
N ARG A 500 -26.06 10.70 12.05
CA ARG A 500 -25.15 9.56 12.28
C ARG A 500 -23.69 10.00 12.37
N THR A 501 -23.26 10.86 11.45
CA THR A 501 -21.91 11.43 11.45
C THR A 501 -21.64 12.20 12.75
N HIS A 502 -22.59 13.04 13.18
CA HIS A 502 -22.52 13.77 14.45
C HIS A 502 -22.42 12.83 15.66
N VAL A 503 -23.16 11.71 15.68
CA VAL A 503 -23.07 10.72 16.77
C VAL A 503 -21.68 10.12 16.86
N PHE A 504 -21.07 9.72 15.74
CA PHE A 504 -19.71 9.14 15.77
C PHE A 504 -18.69 10.11 16.36
N VAL A 505 -18.77 11.39 16.00
CA VAL A 505 -17.83 12.41 16.50
C VAL A 505 -18.10 12.74 17.98
N THR A 506 -19.36 12.93 18.38
CA THR A 506 -19.71 13.27 19.77
C THR A 506 -19.46 12.14 20.77
N LYS A 507 -19.54 10.88 20.35
CA LYS A 507 -19.19 9.75 21.23
C LYS A 507 -17.70 9.73 21.59
N ALA A 508 -16.83 10.22 20.71
CA ALA A 508 -15.41 10.38 21.05
C ALA A 508 -15.19 11.40 22.19
N ILE A 509 -15.97 12.50 22.21
CA ILE A 509 -15.94 13.50 23.29
C ILE A 509 -16.38 12.87 24.62
N ARG A 510 -17.45 12.06 24.60
CA ARG A 510 -17.88 11.31 25.79
C ARG A 510 -16.76 10.42 26.31
N THR A 511 -16.09 9.68 25.44
CA THR A 511 -14.99 8.78 25.83
C THR A 511 -13.81 9.58 26.40
N TYR A 512 -13.44 10.70 25.77
CA TYR A 512 -12.35 11.56 26.27
C TYR A 512 -12.65 12.13 27.67
N ASN A 513 -13.89 12.58 27.90
CA ASN A 513 -14.31 13.11 29.19
C ASN A 513 -14.35 12.05 30.32
N GLN A 514 -14.22 10.76 30.00
CA GLN A 514 -14.10 9.69 30.99
C GLN A 514 -12.66 9.50 31.49
N LEU A 515 -11.67 10.20 30.91
CA LEU A 515 -10.24 10.14 31.28
C LEU A 515 -9.77 8.68 31.43
N ASP A 516 -9.13 8.35 32.57
CA ASP A 516 -8.65 7.01 32.89
C ASP A 516 -9.73 6.09 33.50
N VAL A 517 -10.95 6.60 33.69
CA VAL A 517 -12.06 5.88 34.33
C VAL A 517 -13.09 5.49 33.27
N ILE A 518 -12.71 4.51 32.44
CA ILE A 518 -13.63 3.89 31.48
C ILE A 518 -14.55 2.94 32.27
N PRO A 519 -15.86 3.20 32.33
CA PRO A 519 -16.78 2.32 33.06
C PRO A 519 -16.85 0.95 32.40
N GLU A 520 -16.98 -0.11 33.21
CA GLU A 520 -17.27 -1.45 32.72
C GLU A 520 -18.49 -1.44 31.78
N PRO A 521 -18.37 -1.97 30.55
CA PRO A 521 -19.42 -1.88 29.56
C PRO A 521 -20.64 -2.70 29.98
N SER A 522 -21.83 -2.08 29.99
CA SER A 522 -23.07 -2.84 29.98
C SER A 522 -23.29 -3.43 28.58
N TYR A 523 -23.14 -4.74 28.46
CA TYR A 523 -23.39 -5.45 27.20
C TYR A 523 -24.88 -5.53 26.85
N SER A 524 -25.79 -5.10 27.72
CA SER A 524 -27.25 -5.17 27.52
C SER A 524 -27.74 -4.59 26.18
N ALA A 525 -27.14 -3.49 25.72
CA ALA A 525 -27.47 -2.87 24.43
C ALA A 525 -26.88 -3.60 23.21
N LEU A 526 -25.95 -4.53 23.44
CA LEU A 526 -25.34 -5.41 22.44
C LEU A 526 -25.97 -6.80 22.42
N LEU A 527 -26.75 -7.13 23.46
CA LEU A 527 -27.54 -8.35 23.50
C LEU A 527 -28.69 -8.24 22.49
N PRO A 528 -29.01 -9.33 21.77
CA PRO A 528 -30.10 -9.33 20.83
C PRO A 528 -31.42 -9.05 21.55
N VAL A 529 -32.18 -8.04 21.08
CA VAL A 529 -33.51 -7.70 21.63
C VAL A 529 -34.53 -8.84 21.38
N ALA A 530 -34.24 -9.73 20.42
CA ALA A 530 -34.79 -11.07 20.24
C ALA A 530 -33.89 -11.80 19.23
N ALA A 531 -33.94 -13.13 19.17
CA ALA A 531 -33.23 -13.89 18.14
C ALA A 531 -33.59 -13.33 16.74
N PRO A 532 -32.61 -12.94 15.91
CA PRO A 532 -32.91 -12.49 14.56
C PRO A 532 -33.61 -13.63 13.82
N SER A 533 -34.74 -13.33 13.18
CA SER A 533 -35.44 -14.26 12.30
C SER A 533 -34.44 -14.83 11.26
N PRO A 534 -34.56 -16.11 10.86
CA PRO A 534 -33.72 -16.74 9.84
C PRO A 534 -33.59 -15.91 8.54
N ALA A 535 -34.57 -15.04 8.25
CA ALA A 535 -34.56 -14.14 7.11
C ALA A 535 -33.48 -13.03 7.20
N THR A 536 -33.07 -12.62 8.40
CA THR A 536 -32.04 -11.57 8.59
C THR A 536 -30.63 -12.12 8.39
N VAL A 537 -30.40 -13.41 8.67
CA VAL A 537 -29.12 -14.09 8.38
C VAL A 537 -28.94 -14.28 6.86
N ALA A 538 -30.04 -14.54 6.13
CA ALA A 538 -30.01 -14.70 4.68
C ALA A 538 -29.62 -13.42 3.91
N ARG A 539 -29.96 -12.22 4.40
CA ARG A 539 -29.56 -10.95 3.75
C ARG A 539 -28.07 -10.62 3.91
N LYS A 540 -27.41 -11.07 4.98
CA LYS A 540 -25.96 -10.91 5.17
C LYS A 540 -25.12 -11.93 4.39
N ALA A 541 -25.73 -13.01 3.91
CA ALA A 541 -25.12 -13.93 2.96
C ALA A 541 -25.30 -13.47 1.50
N ALA A 542 -26.13 -12.44 1.28
CA ALA A 542 -26.56 -11.96 -0.05
C ALA A 542 -26.15 -10.52 -0.38
N ALA A 543 -25.41 -9.83 0.48
CA ALA A 543 -24.54 -8.69 0.12
C ALA A 543 -23.09 -9.17 0.25
#